data_AF-A0A3D4TYF5-F1
#
_entry.id   AF-A0A3D4TYF5-F1
#
_cell.length_a   1.000
_cell.length_b   1.000
_cell.length_c   1.000
_cell.angle_alpha   90.00
_cell.angle_beta   90.00
_cell.angle_gamma   90.00
#
_symmetry.space_group_name_H-M   'P 1'
#
loop_
_entity.id
_entity.type
_entity.pdbx_description
1 polymer ?
#
loop_
_entity_poly.entity_id
_entity_poly.type
_entity_poly.pdbx_seq_one_letter_code
_entity_poly.pdbx_strand_id
1 'polypeptide(L)'
;MKTEIIKYYSGDVLAPLGRPHLVLVGQEFDDTMIVEKYILFEELNGSQTHMGEFVNAPIIKGFSDDLQKFMDNQGLEHSKSAISFEVFKEREKDKTHDYLYSDIKANLRESDETSFLMYFARKAESQLNWIRNSTGSEILKSKIEFYKSIKITFRKIE
;
A
#
# COMPACT_ATOMS: atom_id res chain seq x y z
N MET A 1 25.02 -4.48 -5.10
CA MET A 1 24.13 -4.45 -6.28
C MET A 1 22.74 -4.10 -5.78
N LYS A 2 22.05 -3.09 -6.34
CA LYS A 2 20.71 -2.71 -5.86
C LYS A 2 19.65 -3.57 -6.55
N THR A 3 18.96 -4.41 -5.80
CA THR A 3 17.75 -5.12 -6.27
C THR A 3 16.53 -4.40 -5.73
N GLU A 4 15.47 -4.29 -6.52
CA GLU A 4 14.23 -3.62 -6.10
C GLU A 4 13.00 -4.39 -6.61
N ILE A 5 12.01 -4.56 -5.73
CA ILE A 5 10.73 -5.24 -6.02
C ILE A 5 9.61 -4.32 -5.56
N ILE A 6 8.60 -4.13 -6.41
CA ILE A 6 7.41 -3.33 -6.09
C ILE A 6 6.19 -4.22 -6.24
N LYS A 7 5.34 -4.25 -5.21
CA LYS A 7 4.09 -5.00 -5.21
C LYS A 7 2.91 -4.12 -4.87
N TYR A 8 1.78 -4.42 -5.48
CA TYR A 8 0.53 -3.68 -5.30
C TYR A 8 -0.52 -4.62 -4.75
N TYR A 9 -1.32 -4.15 -3.80
CA TYR A 9 -2.41 -4.93 -3.23
C TYR A 9 -3.66 -4.08 -3.07
N SER A 10 -4.81 -4.71 -3.24
CA SER A 10 -6.12 -4.15 -2.90
C SER A 10 -6.87 -5.12 -2.01
N GLY A 11 -7.58 -4.60 -1.01
CA GLY A 11 -8.32 -5.43 -0.07
C GLY A 11 -9.83 -5.37 -0.21
N ASP A 12 -10.51 -6.08 0.68
CA ASP A 12 -11.95 -6.00 0.87
C ASP A 12 -12.35 -4.73 1.65
N VAL A 13 -13.62 -4.32 1.57
CA VAL A 13 -14.12 -3.13 2.31
C VAL A 13 -14.09 -3.39 3.82
N LEU A 14 -13.44 -2.50 4.56
CA LEU A 14 -13.33 -2.49 6.02
C LEU A 14 -14.15 -1.32 6.58
N ALA A 15 -15.41 -1.56 6.97
CA ALA A 15 -16.23 -0.51 7.56
C ALA A 15 -15.69 -0.10 8.97
N PRO A 16 -15.59 1.20 9.29
CA PRO A 16 -15.99 2.37 8.47
C PRO A 16 -14.89 2.95 7.56
N LEU A 17 -13.65 2.48 7.65
CA LEU A 17 -12.47 3.04 6.95
C LEU A 17 -12.52 2.93 5.41
N GLY A 18 -13.35 2.05 4.86
CA GLY A 18 -13.42 1.82 3.42
C GLY A 18 -12.48 0.72 2.94
N ARG A 19 -12.08 0.74 1.67
CA ARG A 19 -11.27 -0.29 1.05
C ARG A 19 -9.77 0.04 1.17
N PRO A 20 -8.94 -0.83 1.77
CA PRO A 20 -7.51 -0.62 1.84
C PRO A 20 -6.83 -0.95 0.51
N HIS A 21 -5.82 -0.16 0.18
CA HIS A 21 -4.89 -0.34 -0.92
C HIS A 21 -3.47 -0.21 -0.36
N LEU A 22 -2.55 -1.02 -0.89
CA LEU A 22 -1.18 -1.09 -0.38
C LEU A 22 -0.19 -1.09 -1.54
N VAL A 23 0.85 -0.26 -1.45
CA VAL A 23 2.08 -0.39 -2.24
C VAL A 23 3.21 -0.80 -1.31
N LEU A 24 3.88 -1.91 -1.64
CA LEU A 24 5.10 -2.34 -0.97
C LEU A 24 6.29 -2.15 -1.90
N VAL A 25 7.35 -1.53 -1.40
CA VAL A 25 8.62 -1.34 -2.12
C VAL A 25 9.72 -2.00 -1.31
N GLY A 26 10.24 -3.12 -1.79
CA GLY A 26 11.42 -3.77 -1.22
C GLY A 26 12.68 -3.32 -1.95
N GLN A 27 13.71 -2.92 -1.20
CA GLN A 27 15.02 -2.53 -1.72
C GLN A 27 16.11 -3.32 -1.01
N GLU A 28 16.95 -4.00 -1.77
CA GLU A 28 18.13 -4.68 -1.27
C GLU A 28 19.38 -3.86 -1.59
N PHE A 29 20.17 -3.62 -0.56
CA PHE A 29 21.49 -3.01 -0.58
C PHE A 29 22.51 -4.03 -0.09
N ASP A 30 23.79 -3.71 -0.20
CA ASP A 30 24.87 -4.66 0.12
C ASP A 30 24.79 -5.20 1.57
N ASP A 31 24.32 -4.37 2.50
CA ASP A 31 24.25 -4.68 3.93
C ASP A 31 22.87 -4.46 4.56
N THR A 32 21.85 -4.00 3.80
CA THR A 32 20.51 -3.68 4.33
C THR A 32 19.38 -3.97 3.34
N MET A 33 18.21 -4.35 3.85
CA MET A 33 16.98 -4.60 3.11
C MET A 33 15.94 -3.69 3.73
N ILE A 34 15.33 -2.85 2.92
CA ILE A 34 14.37 -1.84 3.35
C ILE A 34 13.04 -2.17 2.69
N VAL A 35 11.95 -2.09 3.46
CA VAL A 35 10.60 -2.17 2.92
C VAL A 35 9.85 -0.89 3.24
N GLU A 36 9.51 -0.14 2.20
CA GLU A 36 8.59 0.99 2.29
C GLU A 36 7.17 0.47 2.09
N LYS A 37 6.21 0.96 2.88
CA LYS A 37 4.79 0.61 2.77
C LYS A 37 3.93 1.86 2.65
N TYR A 38 3.01 1.85 1.71
CA TYR A 38 2.06 2.95 1.48
C TYR A 38 0.64 2.39 1.56
N ILE A 39 0.00 2.59 2.70
CA ILE A 39 -1.39 2.17 2.95
C ILE A 39 -2.30 3.34 2.62
N LEU A 40 -3.29 3.12 1.75
CA LEU A 40 -4.30 4.07 1.36
C LEU A 40 -5.68 3.46 1.64
N PHE A 41 -6.66 4.29 1.99
CA PHE A 41 -8.05 3.86 2.12
C PHE A 41 -8.93 4.61 1.12
N GLU A 42 -9.75 3.87 0.36
CA GLU A 42 -10.83 4.38 -0.49
C GLU A 42 -12.15 4.29 0.29
N GLU A 43 -12.70 5.44 0.72
CA GLU A 43 -14.03 5.48 1.32
C GLU A 43 -15.14 5.14 0.32
N LEU A 44 -16.27 4.61 0.81
CA LEU A 44 -17.45 4.23 0.01
C LEU A 44 -18.03 5.39 -0.83
N ASN A 45 -17.75 6.64 -0.44
CA ASN A 45 -18.27 7.86 -1.08
C ASN A 45 -17.22 8.58 -1.95
N GLY A 46 -16.02 8.00 -2.11
CA GLY A 46 -14.99 8.49 -3.02
C GLY A 46 -14.18 9.69 -2.53
N SER A 47 -14.02 9.93 -1.23
CA SER A 47 -13.17 11.02 -0.73
C SER A 47 -12.33 10.67 0.50
N GLN A 48 -11.04 11.02 0.40
CA GLN A 48 -9.97 11.08 1.42
C GLN A 48 -9.33 9.77 1.94
N THR A 49 -8.06 9.91 2.36
CA THR A 49 -7.12 8.85 2.74
C THR A 49 -6.49 9.16 4.09
N HIS A 50 -6.28 8.13 4.92
CA HIS A 50 -5.46 8.18 6.13
C HIS A 50 -4.02 7.69 5.88
N MET A 51 -3.05 8.33 6.58
CA MET A 51 -1.59 8.28 6.35
C MET A 51 -0.97 6.89 6.60
N GLY A 52 0.08 6.55 5.85
CA GLY A 52 0.91 5.36 6.06
C GLY A 52 2.18 5.64 6.89
N GLU A 53 2.59 4.68 7.72
CA GLU A 53 3.82 4.70 8.54
C GLU A 53 4.99 3.93 7.89
N PHE A 54 6.23 4.37 8.17
CA PHE A 54 7.48 3.72 7.74
C PHE A 54 7.86 2.53 8.64
N VAL A 55 8.42 1.46 8.08
CA VAL A 55 9.04 0.36 8.85
C VAL A 55 10.48 0.17 8.36
N ASN A 56 11.45 0.32 9.26
CA ASN A 56 12.86 0.03 8.98
C ASN A 56 13.27 -1.24 9.72
N ALA A 57 13.99 -2.15 9.05
CA ALA A 57 14.60 -3.32 9.68
C ALA A 57 16.04 -3.51 9.17
N PRO A 58 17.02 -3.83 10.05
CA PRO A 58 18.38 -4.12 9.63
C PRO A 58 18.49 -5.51 8.97
N ILE A 59 19.39 -5.70 7.99
CA ILE A 59 19.78 -7.07 7.57
C ILE A 59 20.64 -7.67 8.67
N ILE A 60 20.24 -8.84 9.15
CA ILE A 60 21.07 -9.68 9.99
C ILE A 60 21.90 -10.58 9.06
N LYS A 61 23.17 -10.23 8.85
CA LYS A 61 24.11 -11.02 8.05
C LYS A 61 24.17 -12.46 8.57
N GLY A 62 23.86 -13.43 7.71
CA GLY A 62 23.85 -14.87 8.03
C GLY A 62 22.51 -15.57 7.79
N PHE A 63 21.41 -14.82 7.69
CA PHE A 63 20.12 -15.30 7.19
C PHE A 63 19.90 -14.68 5.80
N SER A 64 20.18 -15.43 4.73
CA SER A 64 19.85 -14.96 3.37
C SER A 64 18.36 -15.17 3.12
N ASP A 65 17.52 -14.33 3.71
CA ASP A 65 16.16 -14.22 3.21
C ASP A 65 16.21 -13.41 1.93
N ASP A 66 15.95 -14.09 0.81
CA ASP A 66 15.66 -13.46 -0.48
C ASP A 66 14.72 -12.27 -0.26
N LEU A 67 15.01 -11.12 -0.89
CA LEU A 67 14.18 -9.91 -0.82
C LEU A 67 12.69 -10.21 -1.00
N GLN A 68 12.37 -11.14 -1.91
CA GLN A 68 11.00 -11.61 -2.13
C GLN A 68 10.40 -12.24 -0.85
N LYS A 69 11.13 -13.13 -0.19
CA LYS A 69 10.69 -13.77 1.07
C LYS A 69 10.59 -12.76 2.20
N PHE A 70 11.51 -11.81 2.28
CA PHE A 70 11.46 -10.73 3.27
C PHE A 70 10.19 -9.89 3.12
N MET A 71 9.84 -9.51 1.89
CA MET A 71 8.60 -8.79 1.60
C MET A 71 7.36 -9.61 1.99
N ASP A 72 7.35 -10.91 1.66
CA ASP A 72 6.20 -11.80 1.93
C ASP A 72 6.02 -12.09 3.42
N ASN A 73 7.11 -12.30 4.17
CA ASN A 73 7.07 -12.68 5.58
C ASN A 73 6.94 -11.48 6.52
N GLN A 74 7.70 -10.41 6.29
CA GLN A 74 7.80 -9.27 7.22
C GLN A 74 7.00 -8.07 6.71
N GLY A 75 7.24 -7.66 5.45
CA GLY A 75 6.63 -6.46 4.88
C GLY A 75 5.09 -6.54 4.82
N LEU A 76 4.56 -7.61 4.23
CA LEU A 76 3.12 -7.80 4.08
C LEU A 76 2.43 -8.01 5.43
N GLU A 77 3.01 -8.79 6.33
CA GLU A 77 2.40 -9.09 7.63
C GLU A 77 2.36 -7.86 8.55
N HIS A 78 3.43 -7.06 8.57
CA HIS A 78 3.44 -5.78 9.28
C HIS A 78 2.44 -4.78 8.68
N SER A 79 2.18 -4.85 7.37
CA SER A 79 1.20 -3.99 6.70
C SER A 79 -0.23 -4.38 7.06
N LYS A 80 -0.55 -5.68 7.08
CA LYS A 80 -1.85 -6.18 7.57
C LYS A 80 -2.08 -5.81 9.04
N SER A 81 -1.05 -5.90 9.86
CA SER A 81 -1.10 -5.50 11.26
C SER A 81 -1.38 -4.00 11.42
N ALA A 82 -0.72 -3.14 10.64
CA ALA A 82 -0.95 -1.71 10.64
C ALA A 82 -2.39 -1.34 10.22
N ILE A 83 -2.91 -1.98 9.16
CA ILE A 83 -4.31 -1.81 8.75
C ILE A 83 -5.26 -2.19 9.89
N SER A 84 -5.02 -3.34 10.53
CA SER A 84 -5.86 -3.83 11.62
C SER A 84 -5.86 -2.89 12.83
N PHE A 85 -4.70 -2.30 13.15
CA PHE A 85 -4.57 -1.29 14.20
C PHE A 85 -5.37 -0.01 13.89
N GLU A 86 -5.30 0.49 12.65
CA GLU A 86 -6.10 1.67 12.25
C GLU A 86 -7.60 1.38 12.31
N VAL A 87 -8.05 0.19 11.90
CA VAL A 87 -9.47 -0.22 12.04
C VAL A 87 -9.90 -0.20 13.51
N PHE A 88 -9.06 -0.76 14.39
CA PHE A 88 -9.32 -0.77 15.83
C PHE A 88 -9.44 0.65 16.37
N LYS A 89 -8.48 1.51 16.05
CA LYS A 89 -8.44 2.90 16.51
C LYS A 89 -9.67 3.69 16.07
N GLU A 90 -10.16 3.47 14.85
CA GLU A 90 -11.38 4.13 14.38
C GLU A 90 -12.62 3.68 15.14
N ARG A 91 -12.77 2.37 15.38
CA ARG A 91 -13.92 1.81 16.12
C ARG A 91 -13.94 2.21 17.58
N GLU A 92 -12.79 2.33 18.23
CA GLU A 92 -12.67 2.81 19.61
C GLU A 92 -13.04 4.29 19.77
N LYS A 93 -13.18 5.07 18.68
CA LYS A 93 -13.80 6.41 18.74
C LYS A 93 -15.32 6.32 18.96
N ASP A 94 -15.94 5.25 18.48
CA ASP A 94 -17.40 5.06 18.43
C ASP A 94 -17.93 4.13 19.55
N LYS A 95 -17.36 4.22 20.77
CA LYS A 95 -17.48 3.36 22.01
C LYS A 95 -18.87 2.88 22.50
N THR A 96 -19.84 2.71 21.63
CA THR A 96 -21.21 2.29 21.90
C THR A 96 -21.46 0.82 21.59
N HIS A 97 -20.49 0.08 21.03
CA HIS A 97 -20.72 -1.28 20.56
C HIS A 97 -19.70 -2.29 21.10
N ASP A 98 -20.21 -3.31 21.81
CA ASP A 98 -19.50 -4.49 22.26
C ASP A 98 -19.21 -5.43 21.07
N TYR A 99 -18.06 -5.28 20.41
CA TYR A 99 -17.61 -6.24 19.40
C TYR A 99 -16.34 -6.98 19.83
N LEU A 100 -16.34 -8.31 19.67
CA LEU A 100 -15.20 -9.19 19.90
C LEU A 100 -14.10 -8.94 18.85
N TYR A 101 -12.91 -8.61 19.34
CA TYR A 101 -11.72 -8.20 18.59
C TYR A 101 -11.11 -9.26 17.64
N SER A 102 -11.61 -10.50 17.63
CA SER A 102 -10.92 -11.65 17.04
C SER A 102 -10.99 -11.77 15.50
N ASP A 103 -11.82 -10.95 14.81
CA ASP A 103 -12.15 -11.18 13.39
C ASP A 103 -11.70 -10.06 12.42
N ILE A 104 -10.95 -9.06 12.87
CA ILE A 104 -10.43 -8.02 11.97
C ILE A 104 -9.23 -8.59 11.20
N LYS A 105 -9.50 -9.17 10.02
CA LYS A 105 -8.47 -9.62 9.08
C LYS A 105 -8.45 -8.71 7.85
N ALA A 106 -7.31 -8.04 7.63
CA ALA A 106 -7.04 -7.35 6.39
C ALA A 106 -6.81 -8.38 5.26
N ASN A 107 -7.86 -8.65 4.48
CA ASN A 107 -7.77 -9.50 3.30
C ASN A 107 -7.22 -8.69 2.13
N LEU A 108 -5.90 -8.71 1.94
CA LEU A 108 -5.22 -8.09 0.80
C LEU A 108 -5.01 -9.11 -0.32
N ARG A 109 -5.33 -8.72 -1.56
CA ARG A 109 -5.05 -9.49 -2.78
C ARG A 109 -4.08 -8.71 -3.65
N GLU A 110 -3.14 -9.41 -4.26
CA GLU A 110 -2.21 -8.80 -5.20
C GLU A 110 -2.98 -8.20 -6.38
N SER A 111 -2.57 -7.01 -6.77
CA SER A 111 -3.15 -6.24 -7.86
C SER A 111 -2.08 -6.04 -8.92
N ASP A 112 -2.51 -6.04 -10.19
CA ASP A 112 -1.66 -5.63 -11.28
C ASP A 112 -1.27 -4.14 -11.17
N GLU A 113 -0.04 -3.83 -11.60
CA GLU A 113 0.53 -2.48 -11.59
C GLU A 113 -0.31 -1.49 -12.39
N THR A 114 -0.67 -1.85 -13.63
CA THR A 114 -1.43 -0.97 -14.53
C THR A 114 -2.77 -0.64 -13.90
N SER A 115 -3.45 -1.69 -13.41
CA SER A 115 -4.76 -1.55 -12.78
C SER A 115 -4.72 -0.63 -11.56
N PHE A 116 -3.70 -0.77 -10.71
CA PHE A 116 -3.53 0.04 -9.51
C PHE A 116 -3.17 1.50 -9.85
N LEU A 117 -2.08 1.71 -10.59
CA LEU A 117 -1.55 3.05 -10.85
C LEU A 117 -2.47 3.88 -11.74
N MET A 118 -3.12 3.28 -12.74
CA MET A 118 -4.12 4.00 -13.54
C MET A 118 -5.37 4.36 -12.73
N TYR A 119 -5.83 3.47 -11.84
CA TYR A 119 -6.96 3.76 -10.97
C TYR A 119 -6.64 4.98 -10.09
N PHE A 120 -5.50 4.97 -9.39
CA PHE A 120 -5.08 6.07 -8.52
C PHE A 120 -4.79 7.35 -9.30
N ALA A 121 -4.16 7.29 -10.48
CA ALA A 121 -3.94 8.47 -11.32
C ALA A 121 -5.24 9.18 -11.72
N ARG A 122 -6.35 8.44 -11.84
CA ARG A 122 -7.65 9.00 -12.26
C ARG A 122 -8.56 9.43 -11.10
N LYS A 123 -8.52 8.69 -9.99
CA LYS A 123 -9.48 8.85 -8.88
C LYS A 123 -8.87 9.49 -7.64
N ALA A 124 -7.55 9.45 -7.53
CA ALA A 124 -6.82 9.68 -6.29
C ALA A 124 -5.39 10.20 -6.57
N GLU A 125 -5.28 11.19 -7.48
CA GLU A 125 -3.98 11.70 -7.96
C GLU A 125 -3.15 12.32 -6.83
N SER A 126 -3.79 12.96 -5.84
CA SER A 126 -3.11 13.53 -4.68
C SER A 126 -2.42 12.46 -3.84
N GLN A 127 -3.06 11.30 -3.61
CA GLN A 127 -2.43 10.16 -2.95
C GLN A 127 -1.24 9.64 -3.76
N LEU A 128 -1.40 9.55 -5.07
CA LEU A 128 -0.32 9.07 -5.95
C LEU A 128 0.89 10.02 -5.94
N ASN A 129 0.63 11.33 -5.91
CA ASN A 129 1.66 12.36 -5.73
C ASN A 129 2.36 12.26 -4.37
N TRP A 130 1.62 11.94 -3.31
CA TRP A 130 2.20 11.72 -1.99
C TRP A 130 3.15 10.52 -2.00
N ILE A 131 2.74 9.38 -2.56
CA ILE A 131 3.61 8.19 -2.70
C ILE A 131 4.89 8.56 -3.47
N ARG A 132 4.74 9.21 -4.62
CA ARG A 132 5.86 9.66 -5.47
C ARG A 132 6.86 10.53 -4.70
N ASN A 133 6.36 11.47 -3.89
CA ASN A 133 7.22 12.38 -3.13
C ASN A 133 7.84 11.74 -1.88
N SER A 134 7.28 10.63 -1.40
CA SER A 134 7.68 9.98 -0.15
C SER A 134 8.56 8.73 -0.35
N THR A 135 8.62 8.18 -1.56
CA THR A 135 9.40 6.96 -1.85
C THR A 135 10.86 7.22 -2.17
N GLY A 136 11.73 6.32 -1.69
CA GLY A 136 13.13 6.22 -2.08
C GLY A 136 13.34 5.44 -3.39
N SER A 137 12.28 4.87 -3.98
CA SER A 137 12.35 4.16 -5.27
C SER A 137 12.21 5.10 -6.46
N GLU A 138 13.28 5.24 -7.24
CA GLU A 138 13.25 5.96 -8.52
C GLU A 138 12.44 5.21 -9.60
N ILE A 139 12.33 3.89 -9.50
CA ILE A 139 11.49 3.09 -10.40
C ILE A 139 10.02 3.41 -10.15
N LEU A 140 9.57 3.43 -8.88
CA LEU A 140 8.21 3.77 -8.52
C LEU A 140 7.85 5.21 -8.91
N LYS A 141 8.76 6.17 -8.67
CA LYS A 141 8.58 7.56 -9.14
C LYS A 141 8.36 7.61 -10.65
N SER A 142 9.20 6.92 -11.41
CA SER A 142 9.15 6.89 -12.88
C SER A 142 7.85 6.25 -13.39
N LYS A 143 7.42 5.14 -12.77
CA LYS A 143 6.13 4.49 -13.06
C LYS A 143 4.97 5.44 -12.80
N ILE A 144 4.93 6.10 -11.65
CA ILE A 144 3.88 7.06 -11.30
C ILE A 144 3.78 8.18 -12.35
N GLU A 145 4.91 8.79 -12.74
CA GLU A 145 4.92 9.84 -13.77
C GLU A 145 4.41 9.34 -15.12
N PHE A 146 4.82 8.14 -15.53
CA PHE A 146 4.33 7.52 -16.76
C PHE A 146 2.80 7.39 -16.74
N TYR A 147 2.21 6.75 -15.73
CA TYR A 147 0.76 6.54 -15.67
C TYR A 147 -0.04 7.84 -15.55
N LYS A 148 0.52 8.87 -14.90
CA LYS A 148 -0.08 10.22 -14.88
C LYS A 148 -0.09 10.89 -16.24
N SER A 149 0.89 10.59 -17.10
CA SER A 149 0.97 11.16 -18.46
C SER A 149 -0.05 10.55 -19.44
N ILE A 150 -0.59 9.38 -19.13
CA ILE A 150 -1.56 8.68 -19.99
C ILE A 150 -2.91 9.40 -19.96
N LYS A 151 -3.24 10.06 -21.07
CA LYS A 151 -4.57 10.65 -21.28
C LYS A 151 -5.50 9.63 -21.94
N ILE A 152 -6.56 9.23 -21.24
CA ILE A 152 -7.62 8.39 -21.83
C ILE A 152 -8.75 9.30 -22.30
N THR A 153 -9.01 9.28 -23.60
CA THR A 153 -10.15 9.97 -24.20
C THR A 153 -11.28 8.98 -24.43
N PHE A 154 -12.43 9.18 -23.80
CA PHE A 154 -13.62 8.37 -24.07
C PHE A 154 -14.33 8.93 -25.30
N ARG A 155 -14.45 8.13 -26.35
CA ARG A 155 -15.30 8.46 -27.49
C ARG A 155 -16.68 7.85 -27.25
N LYS A 156 -17.71 8.69 -27.22
CA LYS A 156 -19.09 8.22 -27.19
C LYS A 156 -19.36 7.54 -28.53
N ILE A 157 -19.70 6.26 -28.51
CA ILE A 157 -20.22 5.57 -29.69
C ILE A 157 -21.68 5.99 -29.77
N GLU A 158 -22.01 6.75 -30.82
CA GLU A 158 -23.39 7.10 -31.18
C GLU A 158 -24.06 5.94 -31.92
#